data_AF-A0A7S1Y042-F1
#
_entry.id   AF-A0A7S1Y042-F1
#
_cell.length_a   1.000
_cell.length_b   1.000
_cell.length_c   1.000
_cell.angle_alpha   90.00
_cell.angle_beta   90.00
_cell.angle_gamma   90.00
#
_symmetry.space_group_name_H-M   'P 1'
#
loop_
_entity.id
_entity.type
_entity.pdbx_description
1 polymer ?
#
loop_
_entity_poly.entity_id
_entity_poly.type
_entity_poly.pdbx_seq_one_letter_code
_entity_poly.pdbx_strand_id
1 'polypeptide(L)'
;GGGKSVSSLILANLLEEEDQNNIVVPTMIMPHDGYHLPLEQLKQFPDSQDKIYRRGAPDTFDPHALQRDLDRIRNNSSDEDDLILVPGFDHAKGDPEPDAHAFDRNQHKVVIGEGLYLLHDKD
;
A
#
# COMPACT_ATOMS: atom_id res chain seq x y z
N GLY A 1 -17.96 -0.60 1.71
CA GLY A 1 -16.55 -0.55 2.16
C GLY A 1 -16.51 -0.84 3.65
N GLY A 2 -15.60 -1.70 4.11
CA GLY A 2 -15.51 -2.15 5.50
C GLY A 2 -14.87 -1.18 6.49
N GLY A 3 -14.83 0.13 6.22
CA GLY A 3 -14.28 1.15 7.12
C GLY A 3 -12.74 1.20 7.25
N LYS A 4 -12.01 0.30 6.59
CA LYS A 4 -10.56 0.11 6.71
C LYS A 4 -9.73 1.40 6.55
N SER A 5 -9.98 2.16 5.48
CA SER A 5 -9.26 3.40 5.19
C SER A 5 -9.56 4.49 6.23
N VAL A 6 -10.81 4.55 6.72
CA VAL A 6 -11.22 5.50 7.79
C VAL A 6 -10.53 5.14 9.11
N SER A 7 -10.50 3.86 9.48
CA SER A 7 -9.80 3.41 10.69
C SER A 7 -8.30 3.69 10.63
N SER A 8 -7.68 3.50 9.47
CA SER A 8 -6.24 3.76 9.28
C SER A 8 -5.93 5.26 9.38
N LEU A 9 -6.78 6.12 8.83
CA LEU A 9 -6.66 7.57 8.96
C LEU A 9 -6.83 8.03 10.42
N ILE A 10 -7.81 7.49 11.14
CA ILE A 10 -8.00 7.81 12.56
C ILE A 10 -6.78 7.39 13.37
N LEU A 11 -6.25 6.18 13.13
CA LEU A 11 -5.06 5.70 13.84
C LEU A 11 -3.81 6.55 13.54
N ALA A 12 -3.60 6.92 12.27
CA ALA A 12 -2.53 7.84 11.87
C ALA A 12 -2.63 9.17 12.63
N ASN A 13 -3.81 9.80 12.63
CA ASN A 13 -4.03 11.05 13.35
C ASN A 13 -3.76 10.90 14.86
N LEU A 14 -4.21 9.81 15.48
CA LEU A 14 -3.97 9.57 16.91
C LEU A 14 -2.49 9.36 17.26
N LEU A 15 -1.69 8.83 16.34
CA LEU A 15 -0.24 8.65 16.51
C LEU A 15 0.53 9.96 16.27
N GLU A 16 -0.03 10.86 15.47
CA GLU A 16 0.54 12.15 15.12
C GLU A 16 0.10 13.29 16.04
N GLU A 17 -0.93 13.07 16.86
CA GLU A 17 -1.33 13.99 17.93
C GLU A 17 -0.24 14.11 18.99
N GLU A 18 0.21 15.34 19.27
CA GLU A 18 1.16 15.63 20.35
C GLU A 18 0.54 15.26 21.71
N ASP A 19 1.13 14.27 22.38
CA ASP A 19 0.76 13.94 23.75
C ASP A 19 1.41 14.90 24.76
N GLN A 20 1.09 14.75 26.06
CA GLN A 20 1.67 15.58 27.13
C GLN A 20 3.20 15.46 27.25
N ASN A 21 3.80 14.47 26.59
CA ASN A 21 5.24 14.24 26.55
C ASN A 21 5.89 14.76 25.25
N ASN A 22 5.12 15.44 24.39
CA ASN A 22 5.56 16.02 23.12
C ASN A 22 6.07 14.96 22.13
N ILE A 23 5.53 13.74 22.19
CA ILE A 23 5.88 12.64 21.28
C ILE A 23 4.94 12.70 20.08
N VAL A 24 5.50 12.88 18.89
CA VAL A 24 4.82 12.73 17.60
C VAL A 24 5.39 11.49 16.91
N VAL A 25 4.54 10.62 16.40
CA VAL A 25 4.95 9.45 15.62
C VAL A 25 4.45 9.62 14.19
N PRO A 26 5.22 10.24 13.29
CA PRO A 26 4.79 10.45 11.91
C PRO A 26 4.58 9.10 11.21
N THR A 27 3.44 8.98 10.54
CA THR A 27 2.99 7.73 9.93
C THR A 27 2.81 7.87 8.43
N MET A 28 2.97 6.77 7.72
CA MET A 28 2.60 6.68 6.30
C MET A 28 1.56 5.57 6.15
N ILE A 29 0.41 5.90 5.56
CA ILE A 29 -0.60 4.92 5.19
C ILE A 29 -0.21 4.34 3.83
N MET A 30 -0.14 3.02 3.76
CA MET A 30 0.21 2.28 2.55
C MET A 30 -1.00 1.46 2.09
N PRO A 31 -1.79 1.97 1.13
CA PRO A 31 -2.97 1.27 0.63
C PRO A 31 -2.59 0.06 -0.21
N HIS A 32 -3.14 -1.11 0.13
CA HIS A 32 -3.00 -2.34 -0.65
C HIS A 32 -3.56 -2.20 -2.07
N ASP A 33 -4.51 -1.29 -2.28
CA ASP A 33 -5.10 -1.05 -3.59
C ASP A 33 -4.06 -0.61 -4.63
N GLY A 34 -2.95 0.01 -4.23
CA GLY A 34 -1.86 0.34 -5.15
C GLY A 34 -1.16 -0.86 -5.78
N TYR A 35 -1.37 -2.04 -5.22
CA TYR A 35 -0.80 -3.30 -5.71
C TYR A 35 -1.76 -4.11 -6.59
N HIS A 36 -2.86 -3.52 -7.08
CA HIS A 36 -3.62 -4.15 -8.16
C HIS A 36 -2.74 -4.35 -9.39
N LEU A 37 -2.94 -5.44 -10.11
CA LEU A 37 -2.37 -5.58 -11.45
C LEU A 37 -2.98 -4.50 -12.38
N PRO A 38 -2.15 -3.82 -13.20
CA PRO A 38 -2.64 -2.88 -14.20
C PRO A 38 -3.63 -3.54 -15.16
N LEU A 39 -4.63 -2.81 -15.61
CA LEU A 39 -5.62 -3.30 -16.58
C LEU A 39 -4.97 -3.86 -17.84
N GLU A 40 -3.92 -3.19 -18.33
CA GLU A 40 -3.17 -3.64 -19.51
C GLU A 40 -2.48 -4.99 -19.27
N GLN A 41 -2.03 -5.25 -18.05
CA GLN A 41 -1.46 -6.55 -17.69
C GLN A 41 -2.56 -7.61 -17.61
N LEU A 42 -3.70 -7.33 -16.97
CA LEU A 42 -4.82 -8.25 -16.88
C LEU A 42 -5.38 -8.66 -18.25
N LYS A 43 -5.39 -7.74 -19.22
CA LYS A 43 -5.81 -8.03 -20.61
C LYS A 43 -4.96 -9.08 -21.32
N GLN A 44 -3.72 -9.31 -20.86
CA GLN A 44 -2.81 -10.29 -21.44
C GLN A 44 -3.05 -11.72 -20.94
N PHE A 45 -3.86 -11.89 -19.89
CA PHE A 45 -4.15 -13.22 -19.34
C PHE A 45 -5.15 -13.98 -20.22
N PRO A 46 -5.06 -15.33 -20.28
CA PRO A 46 -6.01 -16.16 -21.03
C PRO A 46 -7.47 -15.98 -20.58
N ASP A 47 -7.68 -15.67 -19.31
CA ASP A 47 -8.97 -15.46 -18.64
C ASP A 47 -9.24 -13.97 -18.33
N SER A 48 -8.69 -13.06 -19.13
CA SER A 48 -8.75 -11.60 -18.91
C SER A 48 -10.14 -11.05 -18.56
N GLN A 49 -11.20 -11.50 -19.24
CA GLN A 49 -12.58 -11.04 -18.95
C GLN A 49 -13.01 -11.39 -17.52
N ASP A 50 -12.69 -12.59 -17.05
CA ASP A 50 -13.01 -13.04 -15.69
C ASP A 50 -12.18 -12.25 -14.66
N LYS A 51 -10.88 -12.09 -14.88
CA LYS A 51 -10.01 -11.32 -13.98
C LYS A 51 -10.41 -9.84 -13.87
N ILE A 52 -10.79 -9.22 -14.98
CA ILE A 52 -11.30 -7.84 -14.98
C ILE A 52 -12.65 -7.76 -14.28
N TYR A 53 -13.54 -8.74 -14.48
CA TYR A 53 -14.84 -8.79 -13.82
C TYR A 53 -14.72 -8.98 -12.31
N ARG A 54 -13.79 -9.84 -11.86
CA ARG A 54 -13.54 -10.18 -10.46
C ARG A 54 -12.47 -9.29 -9.82
N ARG A 55 -12.18 -8.12 -10.39
CA ARG A 55 -11.11 -7.26 -9.89
C ARG A 55 -11.30 -6.93 -8.41
N GLY A 56 -10.22 -7.06 -7.64
CA GLY A 56 -10.26 -7.08 -6.19
C GLY A 56 -10.24 -8.50 -5.58
N ALA A 57 -10.23 -9.55 -6.40
CA ALA A 57 -9.88 -10.91 -5.98
C ALA A 57 -8.35 -11.04 -5.77
N PRO A 58 -7.87 -12.00 -4.93
CA PRO A 58 -6.44 -12.15 -4.62
C PRO A 58 -5.55 -12.27 -5.86
N ASP A 59 -6.03 -12.98 -6.88
CA ASP A 59 -5.34 -13.25 -8.15
C ASP A 59 -5.29 -12.05 -9.11
N THR A 60 -5.74 -10.88 -8.65
CA THR A 60 -5.72 -9.61 -9.39
C THR A 60 -4.77 -8.57 -8.75
N PHE A 61 -4.00 -8.97 -7.74
CA PHE A 61 -2.96 -8.17 -7.10
C PHE A 61 -1.56 -8.72 -7.38
N ASP A 62 -0.54 -7.90 -7.15
CA ASP A 62 0.87 -8.29 -7.14
C ASP A 62 1.40 -8.36 -5.68
N PRO A 63 1.28 -9.51 -5.01
CA PRO A 63 1.77 -9.67 -3.63
C PRO A 63 3.30 -9.60 -3.55
N HIS A 64 4.02 -9.89 -4.64
CA HIS A 64 5.48 -9.82 -4.67
C HIS A 64 5.95 -8.37 -4.70
N ALA A 65 5.26 -7.48 -5.42
CA ALA A 65 5.53 -6.05 -5.38
C ALA A 65 5.30 -5.47 -3.98
N LEU A 66 4.20 -5.85 -3.32
CA LEU A 66 3.91 -5.46 -1.94
C LEU A 66 5.02 -5.92 -0.98
N GLN A 67 5.39 -7.20 -1.05
CA GLN A 67 6.45 -7.77 -0.22
C GLN A 67 7.77 -7.03 -0.43
N ARG A 68 8.15 -6.79 -1.70
CA ARG A 68 9.38 -6.07 -2.05
C ARG A 68 9.41 -4.67 -1.45
N ASP A 69 8.31 -3.92 -1.51
CA ASP A 69 8.27 -2.56 -0.95
C ASP A 69 8.27 -2.56 0.57
N LEU A 70 7.57 -3.50 1.21
CA LEU A 70 7.65 -3.69 2.66
C LEU A 70 9.06 -4.07 3.10
N ASP A 71 9.74 -4.93 2.35
CA ASP A 71 11.13 -5.30 2.61
C ASP A 71 12.08 -4.12 2.40
N ARG A 72 11.87 -3.29 1.37
CA ARG A 72 12.59 -2.03 1.18
C ARG A 72 12.38 -1.10 2.35
N ILE A 73 11.15 -0.93 2.84
CA ILE A 73 10.83 -0.06 3.99
C ILE A 73 11.50 -0.59 5.26
N ARG A 74 11.38 -1.89 5.53
CA ARG A 74 11.87 -2.52 6.76
C ARG A 74 13.38 -2.65 6.80
N ASN A 75 13.96 -3.19 5.75
CA ASN A 75 15.37 -3.52 5.68
C ASN A 75 16.08 -2.38 4.96
N ASN A 76 16.99 -1.71 5.66
CA ASN A 76 17.87 -0.72 5.06
C ASN A 76 18.91 -1.45 4.19
N SER A 77 18.48 -1.96 3.04
CA SER A 77 19.35 -2.68 2.12
C SER A 77 20.13 -1.66 1.31
N SER A 78 21.30 -1.31 1.84
CA SER A 78 22.33 -0.45 1.25
C SER A 78 21.92 1.03 1.08
N ASP A 79 22.55 1.85 1.91
CA ASP A 79 22.65 3.32 1.88
C ASP A 79 22.47 3.92 0.47
N GLU A 80 21.34 4.62 0.22
CA GLU A 80 21.28 5.86 -0.59
C GLU A 80 19.87 6.46 -0.68
N ASP A 81 18.79 5.67 -0.57
CA ASP A 81 17.42 6.20 -0.66
C ASP A 81 16.69 6.21 0.70
N ASP A 82 16.75 7.36 1.37
CA ASP A 82 15.86 7.68 2.51
C ASP A 82 14.39 7.80 2.08
N LEU A 83 14.14 7.97 0.78
CA LEU A 83 12.82 8.12 0.19
C LEU A 83 12.44 6.87 -0.62
N ILE A 84 11.41 6.17 -0.17
CA ILE A 84 10.89 4.98 -0.84
C ILE A 84 9.55 5.33 -1.47
N LEU A 85 9.49 5.28 -2.80
CA LEU A 85 8.25 5.43 -3.55
C LEU A 85 7.52 4.10 -3.64
N VAL A 86 6.21 4.14 -3.42
CA VAL A 86 5.29 3.00 -3.49
C VAL A 86 4.03 3.38 -4.28
N PRO A 87 3.37 2.43 -4.95
CA PRO A 87 2.22 2.73 -5.78
C PRO A 87 0.98 3.09 -4.95
N GLY A 88 0.11 3.89 -5.54
CA GLY A 88 -1.25 4.15 -5.08
C GLY A 88 -2.27 3.64 -6.08
N PHE A 89 -3.54 3.97 -5.88
CA PHE A 89 -4.61 3.56 -6.79
C PHE A 89 -5.48 4.74 -7.18
N ASP A 90 -5.59 4.99 -8.49
CA ASP A 90 -6.48 6.01 -9.02
C ASP A 90 -7.87 5.39 -9.20
N HIS A 91 -8.81 5.69 -8.31
CA HIS A 91 -10.17 5.17 -8.38
C HIS A 91 -10.99 5.71 -9.58
N ALA A 92 -10.59 6.84 -10.18
CA ALA A 92 -11.26 7.38 -11.36
C ALA A 92 -10.84 6.63 -12.62
N LYS A 93 -9.55 6.29 -12.73
CA LYS A 93 -9.04 5.40 -13.79
C LYS A 93 -9.35 3.93 -13.51
N GLY A 94 -9.50 3.59 -12.23
CA GLY A 94 -9.49 2.23 -11.73
C GLY A 94 -8.18 1.55 -12.10
N ASP A 95 -7.02 2.13 -11.82
CA ASP A 95 -5.72 1.49 -12.12
C ASP A 95 -4.66 1.92 -11.09
N PRO A 96 -3.62 1.10 -10.83
CA PRO A 96 -2.55 1.52 -9.94
C PRO A 96 -1.80 2.71 -10.56
N GLU A 97 -1.42 3.64 -9.70
CA GLU A 97 -0.60 4.79 -10.04
C GLU A 97 0.80 4.60 -9.43
N PRO A 98 1.85 4.42 -10.25
CA PRO A 98 3.22 4.31 -9.75
C PRO A 98 3.62 5.55 -8.96
N ASP A 99 4.45 5.35 -7.93
CA ASP A 99 5.08 6.42 -7.15
C ASP A 99 4.12 7.43 -6.50
N ALA A 100 2.86 7.04 -6.26
CA ALA A 100 1.83 7.93 -5.70
C ALA A 100 2.04 8.25 -4.21
N HIS A 101 2.78 7.41 -3.49
CA HIS A 101 3.09 7.60 -2.08
C HIS A 101 4.59 7.51 -1.82
N ALA A 102 5.05 8.24 -0.80
CA ALA A 102 6.45 8.28 -0.43
C ALA A 102 6.63 8.01 1.06
N PHE A 103 7.44 7.00 1.38
CA PHE A 103 7.93 6.76 2.72
C PHE A 103 9.32 7.38 2.87
N ASP A 104 9.40 8.52 3.54
CA ASP A 104 10.64 9.18 3.96
C ASP A 104 11.08 8.66 5.34
N ARG A 105 12.25 8.04 5.45
CA ARG A 105 12.82 7.50 6.70
C ARG A 105 13.18 8.57 7.74
N ASN A 106 13.53 9.76 7.27
CA ASN A 106 13.86 10.88 8.14
C ASN A 106 12.60 11.39 8.86
N GLN A 107 11.45 11.31 8.20
CA GLN A 107 10.16 11.76 8.72
C GLN A 107 9.36 10.64 9.39
N HIS A 108 9.05 9.58 8.63
CA HIS A 108 8.13 8.53 9.06
C HIS A 108 8.81 7.50 9.96
N LYS A 109 8.06 7.04 10.97
CA LYS A 109 8.49 6.01 11.91
C LYS A 109 7.62 4.75 11.86
N VAL A 110 6.40 4.87 11.36
CA VAL A 110 5.44 3.76 11.25
C VAL A 110 4.82 3.74 9.86
N VAL A 111 4.66 2.54 9.31
CA VAL A 111 3.85 2.31 8.11
C VAL A 111 2.61 1.54 8.51
N ILE A 112 1.45 2.08 8.13
CA ILE A 112 0.14 1.46 8.35
C ILE A 112 -0.33 0.87 7.02
N GLY A 113 -0.17 -0.44 6.88
CA GLY A 113 -0.72 -1.19 5.75
C GLY A 113 -2.23 -1.35 5.87
N GLU A 114 -2.98 -0.94 4.85
CA GLU A 114 -4.45 -1.07 4.82
C GLU A 114 -4.90 -1.87 3.60
N GLY A 115 -5.62 -2.98 3.79
CA GLY A 115 -6.01 -3.84 2.67
C GLY A 115 -6.81 -5.07 3.04
N LEU A 116 -7.31 -5.78 2.02
CA LEU A 116 -8.11 -6.99 2.18
C LEU A 116 -7.26 -8.24 2.44
N TYR A 117 -6.08 -8.35 1.82
CA TYR A 117 -5.30 -9.59 1.78
C TYR A 117 -3.97 -9.52 2.52
N LEU A 118 -3.78 -8.51 3.38
CA LEU A 118 -2.54 -8.34 4.17
C LEU A 118 -2.28 -9.50 5.15
N LEU A 119 -3.30 -10.28 5.49
CA LEU A 119 -3.23 -11.46 6.36
C LEU A 119 -3.72 -12.72 5.64
N HIS A 120 -3.67 -12.74 4.30
CA HIS A 120 -4.12 -13.89 3.53
C HIS A 120 -3.10 -15.04 3.63
N ASP A 121 -3.48 -16.13 4.28
CA ASP A 121 -2.62 -17.29 4.58
C ASP A 121 -2.65 -18.38 3.49
N LYS A 122 -3.07 -18.05 2.27
CA LYS A 122 -3.15 -19.01 1.16
C LYS A 122 -2.69 -18.36 -0.14
N ASP A 123 -1.82 -19.08 -0.84
CA ASP A 123 -1.45 -18.83 -2.23
C ASP A 123 -2.64 -19.11 -3.18
#